data_AF-A0A536EKB0-F1
#
_entry.id   AF-A0A536EKB0-F1
#
_cell.length_a   1.000
_cell.length_b   1.000
_cell.length_c   1.000
_cell.angle_alpha   90.00
_cell.angle_beta   90.00
_cell.angle_gamma   90.00
#
_symmetry.space_group_name_H-M   'P 1'
#
loop_
_entity.id
_entity.type
_entity.pdbx_description
1 polymer ?
#
loop_
_entity_poly.entity_id
_entity_poly.type
_entity_poly.pdbx_seq_one_letter_code
_entity_poly.pdbx_strand_id
1 'polypeptide(L)'
;MLTIDGGPVHIEDLVKVARHREGVMVGPSVHATMAASRAAVERLDAEGVVAYGVTTGFGALADRAIEPADRVALQRAVVVSHAAGMGERLDDEVVRGMLLLRARTLAAGYSGAGAALVDGLADLLQAGVVPWVPEHGSLGASGDLAPLAHAGSVLIGEGWAVGDAGERVPASDALASHGLAPVAIGPKEGLALINGTDATAATLALAVHDIEALLRAADCACAMSVEALNATTRAFDEAVIALRPSPGQAASAANLRALLRESPLVAAHRVSHHAVQDAYSLRCAPQV
;
A
#
# COMPACT_ATOMS: atom_id res chain seq x y z
N MET A 1 -6.94 -9.24 -14.83
CA MET A 1 -7.70 -8.07 -14.35
C MET A 1 -8.17 -8.41 -12.94
N LEU A 2 -7.90 -7.55 -11.96
CA LEU A 2 -8.28 -7.74 -10.56
C LEU A 2 -9.69 -7.18 -10.31
N THR A 3 -10.53 -7.89 -9.57
CA THR A 3 -11.86 -7.42 -9.19
C THR A 3 -11.84 -6.82 -7.78
N ILE A 4 -12.30 -5.58 -7.63
CA ILE A 4 -12.47 -4.91 -6.34
C ILE A 4 -13.86 -5.28 -5.81
N ASP A 5 -13.95 -6.10 -4.78
CA ASP A 5 -15.21 -6.58 -4.20
C ASP A 5 -15.39 -6.22 -2.71
N GLY A 6 -14.45 -5.47 -2.13
CA GLY A 6 -14.41 -5.13 -0.70
C GLY A 6 -13.78 -6.22 0.18
N GLY A 7 -13.37 -7.35 -0.41
CA GLY A 7 -12.66 -8.45 0.22
C GLY A 7 -11.15 -8.19 0.41
N PRO A 8 -10.42 -9.11 1.06
CA PRO A 8 -8.98 -8.97 1.26
C PRO A 8 -8.22 -8.89 -0.08
N VAL A 9 -7.14 -8.11 -0.10
CA VAL A 9 -6.20 -8.03 -1.25
C VAL A 9 -4.87 -8.63 -0.79
N HIS A 10 -4.37 -9.61 -1.53
CA HIS A 10 -3.06 -10.21 -1.26
C HIS A 10 -1.93 -9.31 -1.78
N ILE A 11 -0.73 -9.44 -1.20
CA ILE A 11 0.43 -8.63 -1.59
C ILE A 11 0.74 -8.83 -3.08
N GLU A 12 0.61 -10.05 -3.58
CA GLU A 12 0.85 -10.39 -4.98
C GLU A 12 -0.13 -9.66 -5.92
N ASP A 13 -1.39 -9.53 -5.52
CA ASP A 13 -2.39 -8.80 -6.31
C ASP A 13 -2.14 -7.29 -6.28
N LEU A 14 -1.73 -6.77 -5.12
CA LEU A 14 -1.27 -5.39 -5.00
C LEU A 14 -0.08 -5.13 -5.92
N VAL A 15 0.93 -6.01 -5.94
CA VAL A 15 2.10 -5.90 -6.80
C VAL A 15 1.72 -5.93 -8.29
N LYS A 16 0.83 -6.85 -8.69
CA LYS A 16 0.33 -6.91 -10.07
C LYS A 16 -0.31 -5.60 -10.50
N VAL A 17 -1.17 -5.03 -9.66
CA VAL A 17 -1.77 -3.73 -9.95
C VAL A 17 -0.68 -2.67 -9.92
N ALA A 18 0.01 -2.44 -8.81
CA ALA A 18 0.96 -1.35 -8.55
C ALA A 18 2.18 -1.31 -9.50
N ARG A 19 2.80 -2.45 -9.80
CA ARG A 19 4.03 -2.54 -10.62
C ARG A 19 3.75 -2.97 -12.05
N HIS A 20 2.93 -4.00 -12.21
CA HIS A 20 2.69 -4.60 -13.52
C HIS A 20 1.50 -3.99 -14.28
N ARG A 21 0.92 -2.93 -13.72
CA ARG A 21 -0.19 -2.17 -14.31
C ARG A 21 -1.37 -3.07 -14.68
N GLU A 22 -1.61 -4.14 -13.92
CA GLU A 22 -2.76 -4.99 -14.13
C GLU A 22 -4.05 -4.17 -13.94
N GLY A 23 -4.95 -4.26 -14.92
CA GLY A 23 -6.23 -3.54 -14.89
C GLY A 23 -7.12 -4.00 -13.75
N VAL A 24 -8.01 -3.12 -13.32
CA VAL A 24 -8.95 -3.35 -12.23
C VAL A 24 -10.39 -3.17 -12.70
N MET A 25 -11.33 -3.85 -12.06
CA MET A 25 -12.75 -3.60 -12.25
C MET A 25 -13.49 -3.62 -10.93
N VAL A 26 -14.56 -2.82 -10.81
CA VAL A 26 -15.44 -2.86 -9.64
C VAL A 26 -16.36 -4.07 -9.73
N GLY A 27 -16.44 -4.84 -8.65
CA GLY A 27 -17.26 -6.04 -8.57
C GLY A 27 -18.76 -5.72 -8.62
N PRO A 28 -19.59 -6.58 -9.24
CA PRO A 28 -21.00 -6.28 -9.48
C PRO A 28 -21.85 -6.12 -8.21
N SER A 29 -21.39 -6.65 -7.07
CA SER A 29 -22.08 -6.53 -5.79
C SER A 29 -21.68 -5.28 -4.99
N VAL A 30 -20.60 -4.58 -5.35
CA VAL A 30 -20.03 -3.48 -4.53
C VAL A 30 -21.05 -2.38 -4.29
N HIS A 31 -21.75 -1.96 -5.34
CA HIS A 31 -22.74 -0.88 -5.25
C HIS A 31 -23.87 -1.26 -4.26
N ALA A 32 -24.32 -2.52 -4.30
CA ALA A 32 -25.33 -3.03 -3.36
C ALA A 32 -24.79 -3.14 -1.93
N THR A 33 -23.54 -3.59 -1.74
CA THR A 33 -22.87 -3.66 -0.44
C THR A 33 -22.76 -2.28 0.22
N MET A 34 -22.46 -1.24 -0.55
CA MET A 34 -22.28 0.12 -0.04
C MET A 34 -23.60 0.85 0.26
N ALA A 35 -24.71 0.44 -0.38
CA ALA A 35 -25.99 1.16 -0.33
C ALA A 35 -26.50 1.38 1.11
N ALA A 36 -26.36 0.39 1.99
CA ALA A 36 -26.87 0.48 3.36
C ALA A 36 -26.13 1.52 4.21
N SER A 37 -24.79 1.57 4.15
CA SER A 37 -24.03 2.58 4.90
C SER A 37 -24.16 3.96 4.29
N ARG A 38 -24.29 4.06 2.96
CA ARG A 38 -24.58 5.33 2.29
C ARG A 38 -25.93 5.90 2.74
N ALA A 39 -26.99 5.10 2.73
CA ALA A 39 -28.31 5.50 3.19
C ALA A 39 -28.31 5.91 4.68
N ALA A 40 -27.48 5.28 5.52
CA ALA A 40 -27.33 5.68 6.91
C ALA A 40 -26.72 7.09 7.06
N VAL A 41 -25.71 7.43 6.26
CA VAL A 41 -25.11 8.78 6.24
C VAL A 41 -26.11 9.81 5.74
N GLU A 42 -26.83 9.52 4.67
CA GLU A 42 -27.84 10.41 4.10
C GLU A 42 -28.98 10.69 5.08
N ARG A 43 -29.41 9.68 5.84
CA ARG A 43 -30.39 9.87 6.91
C ARG A 43 -29.86 10.77 8.03
N LEU A 44 -28.64 10.52 8.52
CA LEU A 44 -28.02 11.34 9.57
C LEU A 44 -27.87 12.80 9.14
N ASP A 45 -27.49 13.02 7.88
CA ASP A 45 -27.38 14.34 7.28
C ASP A 45 -28.74 15.05 7.22
N ALA A 46 -29.77 14.37 6.69
CA ALA A 46 -31.13 14.91 6.55
C ALA A 46 -31.79 15.22 7.91
N GLU A 47 -31.59 14.36 8.92
CA GLU A 47 -32.14 14.54 10.26
C GLU A 47 -31.36 15.57 11.10
N GLY A 48 -30.17 15.97 10.66
CA GLY A 48 -29.30 16.91 11.40
C GLY A 48 -28.76 16.32 12.72
N VAL A 49 -28.71 14.99 12.83
CA VAL A 49 -28.16 14.30 14.01
C VAL A 49 -26.67 14.60 14.11
N VAL A 50 -26.19 14.95 15.31
CA VAL A 50 -24.76 15.18 15.57
C VAL A 50 -23.96 13.92 15.26
N ALA A 51 -23.16 13.97 14.20
CA ALA A 51 -22.39 12.85 13.70
C ALA A 51 -21.07 13.33 13.08
N TYR A 52 -19.95 12.81 13.59
CA TYR A 52 -18.59 13.22 13.23
C TYR A 52 -18.34 13.13 11.72
N GLY A 53 -17.92 14.25 11.12
CA GLY A 53 -17.61 14.35 9.69
C GLY A 53 -18.82 14.20 8.75
N VAL A 54 -20.04 14.08 9.30
CA VAL A 54 -21.31 14.14 8.57
C VAL A 54 -21.94 15.51 8.80
N THR A 55 -22.27 15.84 10.05
CA THR A 55 -22.94 17.08 10.46
C THR A 55 -22.07 17.95 11.37
N THR A 56 -20.89 17.48 11.76
CA THR A 56 -19.89 18.25 12.51
C THR A 56 -18.56 18.39 11.76
N GLY A 57 -17.68 19.25 12.26
CA GLY A 57 -16.32 19.44 11.75
C GLY A 57 -15.38 18.26 12.02
N PHE A 58 -14.08 18.48 11.74
CA PHE A 58 -13.02 17.48 11.87
C PHE A 58 -12.00 17.85 12.94
N GLY A 59 -11.35 16.85 13.54
CA GLY A 59 -10.26 17.06 14.50
C GLY A 59 -10.66 17.99 15.65
N ALA A 60 -9.96 19.12 15.79
CA ALA A 60 -10.23 20.12 16.83
C ALA A 60 -11.65 20.74 16.76
N LEU A 61 -12.36 20.57 15.64
CA LEU A 61 -13.72 21.07 15.42
C LEU A 61 -14.77 19.95 15.45
N ALA A 62 -14.43 18.77 16.00
CA ALA A 62 -15.32 17.60 16.03
C ALA A 62 -16.66 17.85 16.74
N ASP A 63 -16.70 18.79 17.68
CA ASP A 63 -17.87 19.20 18.46
C ASP A 63 -18.64 20.38 17.84
N ARG A 64 -18.16 20.93 16.71
CA ARG A 64 -18.80 22.05 16.03
C ARG A 64 -19.78 21.56 14.97
N ALA A 65 -21.07 21.81 15.18
CA ALA A 65 -22.11 21.57 14.19
C ALA A 65 -21.92 22.46 12.95
N ILE A 66 -22.26 21.90 11.78
CA ILE A 66 -22.13 22.52 10.47
C ILE A 66 -23.51 22.65 9.84
N GLU A 67 -23.81 23.85 9.36
CA GLU A 67 -25.07 24.15 8.70
C GLU A 67 -25.23 23.31 7.42
N PRO A 68 -26.43 22.77 7.12
CA PRO A 68 -26.65 21.90 5.96
C PRO A 68 -26.09 22.43 4.63
N ALA A 69 -26.20 23.75 4.41
CA ALA A 69 -25.72 24.41 3.19
C ALA A 69 -24.19 24.35 3.02
N ASP A 70 -23.44 24.25 4.13
CA ASP A 70 -21.98 24.26 4.12
C ASP A 70 -21.37 22.85 4.11
N ARG A 71 -22.16 21.80 4.37
CA ARG A 71 -21.65 20.43 4.57
C ARG A 71 -20.94 19.88 3.34
N VAL A 72 -21.47 20.11 2.14
CA VAL A 72 -20.81 19.67 0.89
C VAL A 72 -19.50 20.45 0.66
N ALA A 73 -19.52 21.77 0.84
CA ALA A 73 -18.34 22.61 0.72
C ALA A 73 -17.24 22.20 1.71
N LEU A 74 -17.62 21.79 2.92
CA LEU A 74 -16.72 21.28 3.94
C LEU A 74 -16.02 19.98 3.52
N GLN A 75 -16.70 19.06 2.83
CA GLN A 75 -16.08 17.82 2.33
C GLN A 75 -15.04 18.11 1.24
N ARG A 76 -15.29 19.10 0.38
CA ARG A 76 -14.27 19.57 -0.56
C ARG A 76 -13.10 20.22 0.18
N ALA A 77 -13.40 21.08 1.15
CA ALA A 77 -12.40 21.80 1.92
C ALA A 77 -11.49 20.86 2.71
N VAL A 78 -11.99 19.75 3.27
CA VAL A 78 -11.14 18.81 4.02
C VAL A 78 -10.14 18.12 3.11
N VAL A 79 -10.54 17.73 1.89
CA VAL A 79 -9.62 17.15 0.91
C VAL A 79 -8.54 18.16 0.54
N VAL A 80 -8.93 19.38 0.12
CA VAL A 80 -7.96 20.39 -0.34
C VAL A 80 -7.05 20.88 0.78
N SER A 81 -7.58 21.12 1.99
CA SER A 81 -6.78 21.61 3.12
C SER A 81 -5.79 20.57 3.65
N HIS A 82 -6.10 19.27 3.51
CA HIS A 82 -5.23 18.20 3.96
C HIS A 82 -4.23 17.75 2.90
N ALA A 83 -4.36 18.21 1.64
CA ALA A 83 -3.35 18.04 0.58
C ALA A 83 -2.10 18.91 0.83
N ALA A 84 -1.55 18.80 2.04
CA ALA A 84 -0.45 19.58 2.59
C ALA A 84 0.85 18.76 2.72
N GLY A 85 0.94 17.65 1.96
CA GLY A 85 2.18 16.88 1.83
C GLY A 85 3.31 17.68 1.16
N MET A 86 4.56 17.30 1.45
CA MET A 86 5.78 18.00 1.03
C MET A 86 6.86 17.02 0.56
N GLY A 87 7.89 17.55 -0.12
CA GLY A 87 9.04 16.77 -0.58
C GLY A 87 8.93 16.31 -2.02
N GLU A 88 9.81 15.37 -2.39
CA GLU A 88 9.73 14.64 -3.64
C GLU A 88 8.47 13.80 -3.70
N ARG A 89 8.11 13.33 -4.90
CA ARG A 89 6.96 12.43 -5.04
C ARG A 89 7.22 11.06 -4.47
N LEU A 90 6.13 10.40 -4.08
CA LEU A 90 6.06 8.95 -4.05
C LEU A 90 6.18 8.38 -5.47
N ASP A 91 6.77 7.19 -5.55
CA ASP A 91 6.81 6.39 -6.77
C ASP A 91 5.39 6.01 -7.22
N ASP A 92 5.21 5.91 -8.54
CA ASP A 92 3.92 5.58 -9.15
C ASP A 92 3.34 4.27 -8.59
N GLU A 93 4.19 3.28 -8.30
CA GLU A 93 3.77 2.00 -7.75
C GLU A 93 3.10 2.14 -6.37
N VAL A 94 3.65 3.00 -5.50
CA VAL A 94 3.09 3.27 -4.17
C VAL A 94 1.74 3.96 -4.30
N VAL A 95 1.65 4.99 -5.15
CA VAL A 95 0.40 5.73 -5.37
C VAL A 95 -0.68 4.81 -5.95
N ARG A 96 -0.33 3.96 -6.92
CA ARG A 96 -1.27 3.01 -7.51
C ARG A 96 -1.71 1.92 -6.52
N GLY A 97 -0.80 1.41 -5.69
CA GLY A 97 -1.14 0.54 -4.57
C GLY A 97 -2.10 1.21 -3.57
N MET A 98 -1.83 2.49 -3.23
CA MET A 98 -2.67 3.30 -2.36
C MET A 98 -4.09 3.48 -2.93
N LEU A 99 -4.22 3.79 -4.23
CA LEU A 99 -5.52 3.91 -4.89
C LEU A 99 -6.31 2.60 -4.84
N LEU A 100 -5.66 1.46 -5.10
CA LEU A 100 -6.30 0.14 -5.04
C LEU A 100 -6.83 -0.15 -3.64
N LEU A 101 -5.99 0.05 -2.62
CA LEU A 101 -6.37 -0.21 -1.23
C LEU A 101 -7.48 0.74 -0.76
N ARG A 102 -7.44 2.01 -1.17
CA ARG A 102 -8.52 2.97 -0.88
C ARG A 102 -9.84 2.55 -1.52
N ALA A 103 -9.81 2.17 -2.81
CA ALA A 103 -10.99 1.68 -3.51
C ALA A 103 -11.57 0.43 -2.82
N ARG A 104 -10.72 -0.52 -2.45
CA ARG A 104 -11.11 -1.72 -1.68
C ARG A 104 -11.70 -1.38 -0.31
N THR A 105 -11.11 -0.44 0.41
CA THR A 105 -11.59 -0.02 1.74
C THR A 105 -12.97 0.60 1.66
N LEU A 106 -13.22 1.44 0.66
CA LEU A 106 -14.55 2.01 0.41
C LEU A 106 -15.56 0.94 -0.05
N ALA A 107 -15.14 0.03 -0.92
CA ALA A 107 -15.98 -1.05 -1.44
C ALA A 107 -16.47 -2.04 -0.37
N ALA A 108 -15.77 -2.14 0.77
CA ALA A 108 -16.20 -2.94 1.91
C ALA A 108 -17.51 -2.44 2.55
N GLY A 109 -17.96 -1.23 2.23
CA GLY A 109 -19.31 -0.76 2.57
C GLY A 109 -19.47 -0.26 4.01
N TYR A 110 -18.40 0.00 4.75
CA TYR A 110 -18.47 0.54 6.12
C TYR A 110 -18.21 2.04 6.23
N SER A 111 -17.77 2.67 5.13
CA SER A 111 -17.35 4.08 5.13
C SER A 111 -18.49 5.07 4.92
N GLY A 112 -19.68 4.62 4.49
CA GLY A 112 -20.78 5.52 4.09
C GLY A 112 -20.46 6.41 2.88
N ALA A 113 -19.44 6.01 2.11
CA ALA A 113 -19.12 6.60 0.81
C ALA A 113 -20.09 6.08 -0.25
N GLY A 114 -20.28 6.85 -1.31
CA GLY A 114 -21.00 6.48 -2.51
C GLY A 114 -20.12 5.65 -3.44
N ALA A 115 -20.78 4.80 -4.23
CA ALA A 115 -20.12 3.90 -5.18
C ALA A 115 -19.28 4.66 -6.24
N ALA A 116 -19.70 5.86 -6.62
CA ALA A 116 -18.98 6.71 -7.57
C ALA A 116 -17.52 7.01 -7.16
N LEU A 117 -17.21 7.01 -5.85
CA LEU A 117 -15.83 7.14 -5.39
C LEU A 117 -14.99 5.90 -5.70
N VAL A 118 -15.57 4.71 -5.54
CA VAL A 118 -14.89 3.44 -5.87
C VAL A 118 -14.69 3.34 -7.37
N ASP A 119 -15.73 3.65 -8.13
CA ASP A 119 -15.70 3.65 -9.60
C ASP A 119 -14.63 4.63 -10.10
N GLY A 120 -14.61 5.87 -9.60
CA GLY A 120 -13.61 6.85 -10.01
C GLY A 120 -12.17 6.48 -9.63
N LEU A 121 -11.94 5.86 -8.46
CA LEU A 121 -10.60 5.35 -8.10
C LEU A 121 -10.16 4.20 -9.03
N ALA A 122 -11.09 3.32 -9.41
CA ALA A 122 -10.84 2.27 -10.39
C ALA A 122 -10.57 2.84 -11.79
N ASP A 123 -11.29 3.88 -12.18
CA ASP A 123 -11.10 4.59 -13.45
C ASP A 123 -9.73 5.27 -13.53
N LEU A 124 -9.26 5.91 -12.45
CA LEU A 124 -7.88 6.44 -12.39
C LEU A 124 -6.84 5.34 -12.62
N LEU A 125 -6.99 4.20 -11.94
CA LEU A 125 -6.09 3.05 -12.10
C LEU A 125 -6.11 2.49 -13.53
N GLN A 126 -7.30 2.39 -14.12
CA GLN A 126 -7.51 1.82 -15.45
C GLN A 126 -7.02 2.75 -16.56
N ALA A 127 -7.23 4.06 -16.41
CA ALA A 127 -6.71 5.09 -17.31
C ALA A 127 -5.21 5.32 -17.13
N GLY A 128 -4.61 4.85 -16.03
CA GLY A 128 -3.21 5.05 -15.72
C GLY A 128 -2.89 6.48 -15.24
N VAL A 129 -3.90 7.23 -14.80
CA VAL A 129 -3.75 8.56 -14.21
C VAL A 129 -3.22 8.39 -12.79
N VAL A 130 -2.01 8.88 -12.54
CA VAL A 130 -1.35 8.80 -11.23
C VAL A 130 -1.39 10.17 -10.56
N PRO A 131 -2.02 10.31 -9.38
CA PRO A 131 -1.93 11.53 -8.60
C PRO A 131 -0.50 11.91 -8.23
N TRP A 132 -0.18 13.20 -8.25
CA TRP A 132 1.08 13.70 -7.75
C TRP A 132 1.04 13.77 -6.22
N VAL A 133 1.66 12.81 -5.56
CA VAL A 133 1.63 12.69 -4.10
C VAL A 133 3.03 12.90 -3.53
N PRO A 134 3.26 13.96 -2.74
CA PRO A 134 4.53 14.15 -2.04
C PRO A 134 4.78 13.08 -0.97
N GLU A 135 6.04 12.74 -0.74
CA GLU A 135 6.48 11.64 0.13
C GLU A 135 6.28 11.93 1.62
N HIS A 136 6.32 13.19 2.05
CA HIS A 136 6.21 13.56 3.47
C HIS A 136 4.87 14.21 3.79
N GLY A 137 4.40 14.00 5.03
CA GLY A 137 3.22 14.68 5.59
C GLY A 137 2.24 13.77 6.31
N SER A 138 2.28 12.45 6.06
CA SER A 138 1.52 11.50 6.88
C SER A 138 2.15 11.36 8.27
N LEU A 139 1.29 11.21 9.29
CA LEU A 139 1.69 10.85 10.64
C LEU A 139 1.64 9.34 10.91
N GLY A 140 1.08 8.55 9.99
CA GLY A 140 0.99 7.08 10.09
C GLY A 140 0.19 6.53 11.28
N ALA A 141 -0.52 7.38 12.04
CA ALA A 141 -1.18 6.99 13.29
C ALA A 141 -2.59 6.43 13.08
N SER A 142 -3.50 7.25 12.54
CA SER A 142 -4.92 6.88 12.32
C SER A 142 -5.42 7.19 10.91
N GLY A 143 -4.58 7.80 10.07
CA GLY A 143 -4.89 8.10 8.69
C GLY A 143 -3.72 8.75 7.97
N ASP A 144 -3.45 8.25 6.76
CA ASP A 144 -2.56 8.83 5.78
C ASP A 144 -3.22 10.04 5.09
N LEU A 145 -3.67 11.00 5.91
CA LEU A 145 -4.53 12.11 5.48
C LEU A 145 -3.91 12.90 4.33
N ALA A 146 -2.63 13.26 4.43
CA ALA A 146 -1.95 14.06 3.43
C ALA A 146 -1.83 13.37 2.05
N PRO A 147 -1.25 12.15 1.94
CA PRO A 147 -1.14 11.51 0.64
C PRO A 147 -2.49 11.13 0.04
N LEU A 148 -3.46 10.70 0.86
CA LEU A 148 -4.81 10.39 0.37
C LEU A 148 -5.59 11.64 -0.01
N ALA A 149 -5.33 12.79 0.63
CA ALA A 149 -5.90 14.07 0.22
C ALA A 149 -5.38 14.52 -1.14
N HIS A 150 -4.08 14.36 -1.43
CA HIS A 150 -3.55 14.62 -2.77
C HIS A 150 -4.20 13.73 -3.84
N ALA A 151 -4.37 12.44 -3.55
CA ALA A 151 -5.10 11.53 -4.45
C ALA A 151 -6.59 11.86 -4.59
N GLY A 152 -7.25 12.19 -3.47
CA GLY A 152 -8.65 12.61 -3.43
C GLY A 152 -8.89 13.92 -4.19
N SER A 153 -7.94 14.87 -4.14
CA SER A 153 -7.99 16.10 -4.92
C SER A 153 -8.06 15.78 -6.41
N VAL A 154 -7.23 14.86 -6.92
CA VAL A 154 -7.26 14.49 -8.34
C VAL A 154 -8.61 13.90 -8.73
N LEU A 155 -9.18 13.03 -7.90
CA LEU A 155 -10.49 12.41 -8.14
C LEU A 155 -11.61 13.45 -8.30
N ILE A 156 -11.54 14.56 -7.56
CA ILE A 156 -12.51 15.67 -7.63
C ILE A 156 -12.10 16.77 -8.62
N GLY A 157 -11.08 16.54 -9.46
CA GLY A 157 -10.64 17.45 -10.50
C GLY A 157 -9.74 18.60 -10.03
N GLU A 158 -9.11 18.45 -8.87
CA GLU A 158 -8.25 19.45 -8.23
C GLU A 158 -6.84 18.93 -7.98
N GLY A 159 -5.92 19.85 -7.64
CA GLY A 159 -4.54 19.48 -7.37
C GLY A 159 -3.82 19.04 -8.64
N TRP A 160 -2.96 18.02 -8.51
CA TRP A 160 -1.93 17.72 -9.48
C TRP A 160 -1.87 16.22 -9.78
N ALA A 161 -1.76 15.87 -11.05
CA ALA A 161 -1.41 14.53 -11.50
C ALA A 161 0.04 14.52 -12.06
N VAL A 162 0.58 13.33 -12.25
CA VAL A 162 1.87 13.10 -12.91
C VAL A 162 1.69 13.23 -14.43
N GLY A 163 2.46 14.11 -15.07
CA GLY A 163 2.56 14.23 -16.53
C GLY A 163 3.55 13.24 -17.15
N ASP A 164 3.62 13.20 -18.48
CA ASP A 164 4.42 12.22 -19.23
C ASP A 164 5.93 12.32 -18.94
N ALA A 165 6.45 13.50 -18.61
CA ALA A 165 7.85 13.71 -18.24
C ALA A 165 8.06 13.69 -16.71
N GLY A 166 7.05 13.29 -15.93
CA GLY A 166 7.09 13.21 -14.47
C GLY A 166 6.79 14.54 -13.76
N GLU A 167 6.45 15.59 -14.50
CA GLU A 167 6.09 16.91 -13.98
C GLU A 167 4.67 16.95 -13.39
N ARG A 168 4.36 18.02 -12.66
CA ARG A 168 2.99 18.29 -12.21
C ARG A 168 2.15 18.84 -13.36
N VAL A 169 1.04 18.19 -13.64
CA VAL A 169 -0.02 18.71 -14.53
C VAL A 169 -1.31 18.92 -13.73
N PRO A 170 -2.15 19.92 -14.08
CA PRO A 170 -3.44 20.11 -13.42
C PRO A 170 -4.30 18.84 -13.52
N ALA A 171 -4.90 18.42 -12.41
CA ALA A 171 -5.73 17.21 -12.38
C ALA A 171 -6.90 17.28 -13.36
N SER A 172 -7.53 18.45 -13.52
CA SER A 172 -8.59 18.69 -14.50
C SER A 172 -8.17 18.30 -15.92
N ASP A 173 -6.95 18.65 -16.30
CA ASP A 173 -6.43 18.44 -17.65
C ASP A 173 -6.09 16.96 -17.85
N ALA A 174 -5.49 16.33 -16.84
CA ALA A 174 -5.19 14.90 -16.84
C ALA A 174 -6.46 14.03 -16.89
N LEU A 175 -7.52 14.39 -16.16
CA LEU A 175 -8.80 13.69 -16.25
C LEU A 175 -9.41 13.85 -17.64
N ALA A 176 -9.46 15.09 -18.16
CA ALA A 176 -10.05 15.39 -19.46
C ALA A 176 -9.31 14.68 -20.61
N SER A 177 -7.98 14.62 -20.58
CA SER A 177 -7.18 13.92 -21.60
C SER A 177 -7.42 12.41 -21.64
N HIS A 178 -7.91 11.83 -20.53
CA HIS A 178 -8.28 10.41 -20.43
C HIS A 178 -9.80 10.18 -20.53
N GLY A 179 -10.58 11.22 -20.85
CA GLY A 179 -12.04 11.11 -20.97
C GLY A 179 -12.76 10.89 -19.64
N LEU A 180 -12.11 11.21 -18.51
CA LEU A 180 -12.66 11.10 -17.18
C LEU A 180 -13.28 12.43 -16.74
N ALA A 181 -14.36 12.35 -15.96
CA ALA A 181 -14.99 13.51 -15.34
C ALA A 181 -14.65 13.56 -13.83
N PRO A 182 -14.50 14.76 -13.24
CA PRO A 182 -14.38 14.91 -11.79
C PRO A 182 -15.56 14.27 -11.05
N VAL A 183 -15.27 13.56 -9.95
CA VAL A 183 -16.30 12.95 -9.12
C VAL A 183 -16.88 13.98 -8.15
N ALA A 184 -18.20 14.13 -8.15
CA ALA A 184 -18.89 14.96 -7.17
C ALA A 184 -18.91 14.27 -5.80
N ILE A 185 -18.61 15.03 -4.75
CA ILE A 185 -18.61 14.54 -3.37
C ILE A 185 -19.79 15.11 -2.57
N GLY A 186 -20.40 14.28 -1.76
CA GLY A 186 -21.47 14.61 -0.82
C GLY A 186 -21.05 14.44 0.64
N PRO A 187 -22.02 14.46 1.57
CA PRO A 187 -21.77 14.34 3.01
C PRO A 187 -20.88 13.13 3.35
N LYS A 188 -19.90 13.35 4.25
CA LYS A 188 -18.87 12.39 4.71
C LYS A 188 -17.84 11.93 3.67
N GLU A 189 -18.04 12.18 2.39
CA GLU A 189 -17.23 11.55 1.33
C GLU A 189 -15.80 12.08 1.26
N GLY A 190 -15.59 13.37 1.52
CA GLY A 190 -14.25 13.96 1.60
C GLY A 190 -13.43 13.31 2.72
N LEU A 191 -14.03 13.14 3.91
CA LEU A 191 -13.39 12.43 5.00
C LEU A 191 -13.16 10.93 4.69
N ALA A 192 -14.12 10.27 4.04
CA ALA A 192 -13.99 8.86 3.68
C ALA A 192 -12.84 8.60 2.69
N LEU A 193 -12.63 9.52 1.74
CA LEU A 193 -11.51 9.46 0.80
C LEU A 193 -10.15 9.53 1.50
N ILE A 194 -10.01 10.43 2.48
CA ILE A 194 -8.69 10.75 3.04
C ILE A 194 -8.34 9.97 4.32
N ASN A 195 -9.33 9.40 5.01
CA ASN A 195 -9.13 8.80 6.33
C ASN A 195 -8.88 7.28 6.26
N GLY A 196 -7.63 6.86 6.30
CA GLY A 196 -7.21 5.46 6.52
C GLY A 196 -5.73 5.27 6.16
N THR A 197 -5.21 4.04 6.20
CA THR A 197 -3.75 3.77 6.22
C THR A 197 -3.20 3.20 4.91
N ASP A 198 -3.77 3.57 3.77
CA ASP A 198 -3.48 2.88 2.51
C ASP A 198 -2.14 3.26 1.89
N ALA A 199 -1.63 4.48 2.13
CA ALA A 199 -0.31 4.86 1.64
C ALA A 199 0.75 4.03 2.36
N THR A 200 0.66 3.99 3.69
CA THR A 200 1.55 3.19 4.55
C THR A 200 1.43 1.70 4.24
N ALA A 201 0.21 1.18 4.06
CA ALA A 201 -0.02 -0.23 3.75
C ALA A 201 0.51 -0.60 2.35
N ALA A 202 0.35 0.25 1.35
CA ALA A 202 0.90 0.02 0.01
C ALA A 202 2.44 -0.02 0.04
N THR A 203 3.07 0.97 0.68
CA THR A 203 4.53 1.00 0.86
C THR A 203 5.04 -0.25 1.56
N LEU A 204 4.40 -0.66 2.66
CA LEU A 204 4.82 -1.84 3.41
C LEU A 204 4.63 -3.13 2.60
N ALA A 205 3.51 -3.29 1.89
CA ALA A 205 3.26 -4.46 1.06
C ALA A 205 4.32 -4.62 -0.04
N LEU A 206 4.67 -3.52 -0.72
CA LEU A 206 5.73 -3.51 -1.73
C LEU A 206 7.11 -3.82 -1.12
N ALA A 207 7.42 -3.23 0.04
CA ALA A 207 8.67 -3.52 0.75
C ALA A 207 8.77 -4.99 1.20
N VAL A 208 7.66 -5.59 1.67
CA VAL A 208 7.61 -7.02 2.02
C VAL A 208 7.82 -7.89 0.78
N HIS A 209 7.21 -7.54 -0.35
CA HIS A 209 7.45 -8.27 -1.59
C HIS A 209 8.93 -8.23 -2.01
N ASP A 210 9.57 -7.06 -1.91
CA ASP A 210 10.98 -6.90 -2.29
C ASP A 210 11.93 -7.61 -1.32
N ILE A 211 11.66 -7.54 -0.02
CA ILE A 211 12.56 -8.15 0.96
C ILE A 211 12.56 -9.67 0.82
N GLU A 212 11.45 -10.31 0.44
CA GLU A 212 11.42 -11.74 0.15
C GLU A 212 12.31 -12.13 -1.03
N ALA A 213 12.41 -11.28 -2.06
CA ALA A 213 13.34 -11.49 -3.17
C ALA A 213 14.80 -11.26 -2.72
N LEU A 214 15.04 -10.21 -1.93
CA LEU A 214 16.37 -9.89 -1.40
C LEU A 214 16.90 -10.97 -0.45
N LEU A 215 16.06 -11.54 0.41
CA LEU A 215 16.45 -12.63 1.31
C LEU A 215 16.90 -13.87 0.53
N ARG A 216 16.19 -14.23 -0.55
CA ARG A 216 16.61 -15.32 -1.45
C ARG A 216 17.94 -15.02 -2.14
N ALA A 217 18.13 -13.78 -2.61
CA ALA A 217 19.38 -13.35 -3.19
C ALA A 217 20.53 -13.37 -2.17
N ALA A 218 20.26 -13.00 -0.93
CA ALA A 218 21.22 -13.04 0.17
C ALA A 218 21.66 -14.47 0.49
N ASP A 219 20.74 -15.44 0.53
CA ASP A 219 21.09 -16.87 0.68
C ASP A 219 21.99 -17.35 -0.46
N CYS A 220 21.70 -16.98 -1.71
CA CYS A 220 22.56 -17.31 -2.86
C CYS A 220 23.96 -16.69 -2.72
N ALA A 221 24.04 -15.39 -2.40
CA ALA A 221 25.32 -14.70 -2.21
C ALA A 221 26.12 -15.29 -1.04
N CYS A 222 25.43 -15.68 0.04
CA CYS A 222 26.03 -16.36 1.17
C CYS A 222 26.59 -17.73 0.77
N ALA A 223 25.85 -18.54 0.02
CA ALA A 223 26.34 -19.82 -0.49
C ALA A 223 27.61 -19.66 -1.33
N MET A 224 27.63 -18.71 -2.27
CA MET A 224 28.83 -18.41 -3.07
C MET A 224 30.00 -17.96 -2.19
N SER A 225 29.74 -17.18 -1.15
CA SER A 225 30.76 -16.73 -0.19
C SER A 225 31.31 -17.88 0.65
N VAL A 226 30.46 -18.83 1.04
CA VAL A 226 30.85 -20.05 1.76
C VAL A 226 31.82 -20.87 0.91
N GLU A 227 31.52 -21.04 -0.37
CA GLU A 227 32.42 -21.73 -1.31
C GLU A 227 33.73 -20.99 -1.51
N ALA A 228 33.68 -19.68 -1.80
CA ALA A 228 34.86 -18.86 -2.10
C ALA A 228 35.83 -18.76 -0.92
N LEU A 229 35.30 -18.77 0.31
CA LEU A 229 36.08 -18.67 1.54
C LEU A 229 36.41 -20.03 2.16
N ASN A 230 36.05 -21.14 1.48
CA ASN A 230 36.26 -22.50 1.95
C ASN A 230 35.67 -22.77 3.35
N ALA A 231 34.50 -22.18 3.63
CA ALA A 231 33.84 -22.26 4.92
C ALA A 231 33.09 -23.59 5.12
N THR A 232 32.74 -23.89 6.38
CA THR A 232 32.08 -25.15 6.76
C THR A 232 30.56 -25.03 6.79
N THR A 233 29.87 -26.03 6.26
CA THR A 233 28.40 -26.10 6.26
C THR A 233 27.81 -26.67 7.55
N ARG A 234 28.65 -27.11 8.51
CA ARG A 234 28.20 -27.74 9.77
C ARG A 234 27.27 -26.84 10.59
N ALA A 235 27.42 -25.52 10.49
CA ALA A 235 26.57 -24.58 11.18
C ALA A 235 25.15 -24.50 10.61
N PHE A 236 24.95 -24.98 9.39
CA PHE A 236 23.66 -25.03 8.72
C PHE A 236 22.99 -26.39 8.88
N ASP A 237 23.60 -27.32 9.60
CA ASP A 237 23.07 -28.68 9.81
C ASP A 237 21.67 -28.64 10.41
N GLU A 238 20.76 -29.45 9.87
CA GLU A 238 19.36 -29.44 10.27
C GLU A 238 19.17 -29.76 11.75
N ALA A 239 19.94 -30.71 12.30
CA ALA A 239 19.83 -31.09 13.70
C ALA A 239 20.31 -29.95 14.62
N VAL A 240 21.31 -29.18 14.20
CA VAL A 240 21.79 -27.99 14.94
C VAL A 240 20.76 -26.86 14.88
N ILE A 241 20.19 -26.60 13.71
CA ILE A 241 19.21 -25.53 13.50
C ILE A 241 17.91 -25.82 14.26
N ALA A 242 17.45 -27.09 14.25
CA ALA A 242 16.23 -27.52 14.91
C ALA A 242 16.25 -27.37 16.45
N LEU A 243 17.42 -27.17 17.07
CA LEU A 243 17.51 -26.86 18.51
C LEU A 243 16.88 -25.51 18.88
N ARG A 244 16.62 -24.62 17.90
CA ARG A 244 15.92 -23.36 18.10
C ARG A 244 14.67 -23.27 17.23
N PRO A 245 13.49 -22.96 17.79
CA PRO A 245 12.25 -22.88 17.01
C PRO A 245 12.11 -21.52 16.29
N SER A 246 13.08 -21.16 15.45
CA SER A 246 13.04 -19.95 14.62
C SER A 246 12.77 -20.30 13.15
N PRO A 247 11.58 -19.98 12.60
CA PRO A 247 11.20 -20.42 11.26
C PRO A 247 12.05 -19.78 10.16
N GLY A 248 12.39 -18.49 10.28
CA GLY A 248 13.28 -17.81 9.31
C GLY A 248 14.68 -18.42 9.29
N GLN A 249 15.22 -18.75 10.47
CA GLN A 249 16.51 -19.44 10.60
C GLN A 249 16.48 -20.83 9.96
N ALA A 250 15.40 -21.58 10.17
CA ALA A 250 15.20 -22.88 9.54
C ALA A 250 15.13 -22.78 8.01
N ALA A 251 14.42 -21.78 7.49
CA ALA A 251 14.27 -21.54 6.05
C ALA A 251 15.60 -21.18 5.38
N SER A 252 16.33 -20.17 5.88
CA SER A 252 17.63 -19.78 5.32
C SER A 252 18.64 -20.93 5.38
N ALA A 253 18.74 -21.64 6.51
CA ALA A 253 19.64 -22.78 6.61
C ALA A 253 19.27 -23.91 5.63
N ALA A 254 17.98 -24.17 5.41
CA ALA A 254 17.53 -25.14 4.42
C ALA A 254 17.92 -24.73 2.99
N ASN A 255 17.76 -23.44 2.65
CA ASN A 255 18.18 -22.90 1.35
C ASN A 255 19.70 -23.06 1.16
N LEU A 256 20.51 -22.69 2.14
CA LEU A 256 21.97 -22.83 2.09
C LEU A 256 22.39 -24.29 1.95
N ARG A 257 21.78 -25.22 2.71
CA ARG A 257 22.03 -26.67 2.55
C ARG A 257 21.69 -27.15 1.14
N ALA A 258 20.60 -26.66 0.55
CA ALA A 258 20.19 -27.03 -0.80
C ALA A 258 21.14 -26.48 -1.87
N LEU A 259 21.54 -25.21 -1.75
CA LEU A 259 22.45 -24.53 -2.69
C LEU A 259 23.86 -25.11 -2.66
N LEU A 260 24.35 -25.48 -1.48
CA LEU A 260 25.71 -26.02 -1.28
C LEU A 260 25.77 -27.56 -1.40
N ARG A 261 24.64 -28.20 -1.71
CA ARG A 261 24.58 -29.66 -1.85
C ARG A 261 25.51 -30.08 -2.98
N GLU A 262 26.35 -31.07 -2.69
CA GLU A 262 27.30 -31.65 -3.66
C GLU A 262 28.36 -30.67 -4.21
N SER A 263 28.55 -29.51 -3.56
CA SER A 263 29.64 -28.59 -3.93
C SER A 263 31.02 -29.27 -3.77
N PRO A 264 31.84 -29.33 -4.85
CA PRO A 264 33.19 -29.88 -4.76
C PRO A 264 34.13 -29.00 -3.93
N LEU A 265 33.87 -27.69 -3.87
CA LEU A 265 34.66 -26.72 -3.08
C LEU A 265 34.46 -26.96 -1.58
N VAL A 266 33.20 -27.10 -1.16
CA VAL A 266 32.85 -27.48 0.23
C VAL A 266 33.40 -28.86 0.57
N ALA A 267 33.31 -29.82 -0.35
CA ALA A 267 33.83 -31.18 -0.14
C ALA A 267 35.35 -31.18 0.08
N ALA A 268 36.10 -30.42 -0.72
CA ALA A 268 37.56 -30.35 -0.65
C ALA A 268 38.08 -29.82 0.69
N HIS A 269 37.30 -29.01 1.42
CA HIS A 269 37.73 -28.35 2.66
C HIS A 269 37.05 -28.91 3.93
N ARG A 270 36.22 -29.95 3.80
CA ARG A 270 35.43 -30.55 4.89
C ARG A 270 36.25 -31.04 6.09
N VAL A 271 37.51 -31.43 5.86
CA VAL A 271 38.45 -31.97 6.85
C VAL A 271 39.66 -31.04 7.10
N SER A 272 39.57 -29.78 6.68
CA SER A 272 40.63 -28.78 6.92
C SER A 272 40.75 -28.38 8.40
N HIS A 273 41.97 -28.10 8.86
CA HIS A 273 42.23 -27.55 10.20
C HIS A 273 41.66 -26.13 10.39
N HIS A 274 41.36 -25.41 9.29
CA HIS A 274 40.65 -24.13 9.33
C HIS A 274 39.13 -24.28 9.55
N ALA A 275 38.56 -25.47 9.36
CA ALA A 275 37.13 -25.74 9.43
C ALA A 275 36.61 -26.05 10.85
N VAL A 276 37.33 -25.58 11.90
CA VAL A 276 36.86 -25.70 13.29
C VAL A 276 35.65 -24.80 13.51
N GLN A 277 35.74 -23.54 13.06
CA GLN A 277 34.64 -22.58 13.14
C GLN A 277 34.88 -21.38 12.22
N ASP A 278 33.87 -21.01 11.42
CA ASP A 278 33.93 -19.80 10.60
C ASP A 278 33.59 -18.53 11.39
N ALA A 279 33.94 -17.38 10.79
CA ALA A 279 33.51 -16.07 11.25
C ALA A 279 31.97 -15.94 11.30
N TYR A 280 31.46 -15.05 12.14
CA TYR A 280 30.02 -14.91 12.37
C TYR A 280 29.24 -14.50 11.11
N SER A 281 29.85 -13.73 10.22
CA SER A 281 29.25 -13.35 8.94
C SER A 281 28.89 -14.54 8.03
N LEU A 282 29.51 -15.70 8.24
CA LEU A 282 29.19 -16.94 7.52
C LEU A 282 28.41 -17.90 8.42
N ARG A 283 28.95 -18.18 9.60
CA ARG A 283 28.42 -19.20 10.50
C ARG A 283 27.05 -18.84 11.08
N CYS A 284 26.80 -17.56 11.27
CA CYS A 284 25.53 -17.06 11.81
C CYS A 284 24.58 -16.56 10.73
N ALA A 285 24.87 -16.77 9.43
CA ALA A 285 24.06 -16.25 8.35
C ALA A 285 22.59 -16.68 8.42
N PRO A 286 22.22 -17.92 8.77
CA PRO A 286 20.81 -18.25 8.96
C PRO A 286 20.12 -17.51 10.11
N GLN A 287 20.86 -17.09 11.13
CA GLN A 287 20.31 -16.45 12.33
C GLN A 287 20.08 -14.94 12.16
N VAL A 288 20.76 -14.31 11.21
CA VAL A 288 20.73 -12.87 10.92
C VAL A 288 19.78 -12.61 9.77
#